data_AF-A0A485AZ08-F1
#
_entry.id   AF-A0A485AZ08-F1
#
_cell.length_a   1.000
_cell.length_b   1.000
_cell.length_c   1.000
_cell.angle_alpha   90.00
_cell.angle_beta   90.00
_cell.angle_gamma   90.00
#
_symmetry.space_group_name_H-M   'P 1'
#
loop_
_entity.id
_entity.type
_entity.pdbx_description
1 polymer ?
#
loop_
_entity_poly.entity_id
_entity_poly.type
_entity_poly.pdbx_seq_one_letter_code
_entity_poly.pdbx_strand_id
1 'polypeptide(L)' 'MTDKIKNGKSQGDVVFQKRTSLVFKKLQVVRFYDSKRNALIYMSYSDKVVDGSPKNAISAVPIMPWNK' A
#
# COMPACT_ATOMS: atom_id res chain seq x y z
N MET A 1 -10.61 11.24 4.71
CA MET A 1 -9.64 10.15 4.98
C MET A 1 -10.23 9.34 6.11
N THR A 2 -10.71 8.12 5.83
CA THR A 2 -11.59 7.33 6.72
C THR A 2 -11.01 7.22 8.13
N ASP A 3 -11.83 7.43 9.16
CA ASP A 3 -11.40 7.43 10.57
C ASP A 3 -10.73 6.12 11.03
N LYS A 4 -10.96 5.02 10.29
CA LYS A 4 -10.29 3.72 10.49
C LYS A 4 -8.77 3.79 10.33
N ILE A 5 -8.25 4.65 9.45
CA ILE A 5 -6.82 4.78 9.17
C ILE A 5 -6.08 5.52 10.30
N LYS A 6 -6.75 6.44 10.99
CA LYS A 6 -6.16 7.26 12.07
C LYS A 6 -5.95 6.49 13.38
N ASN A 7 -6.72 5.43 13.62
CA ASN A 7 -6.73 4.71 14.91
C ASN A 7 -5.72 3.56 15.00
N GLY A 8 -4.67 3.55 14.18
CA GLY A 8 -3.42 2.77 14.38
C GLY A 8 -3.53 1.25 14.50
N LYS A 9 -4.74 0.67 14.46
CA LYS A 9 -5.02 -0.76 14.64
C LYS A 9 -5.49 -1.45 13.36
N SER A 10 -5.74 -0.72 12.28
CA SER A 10 -6.00 -1.35 10.97
C SER A 10 -4.66 -1.77 10.36
N GLN A 11 -4.59 -3.00 9.86
CA GLN A 11 -3.40 -3.57 9.19
C GLN A 11 -3.12 -2.94 7.82
N GLY A 12 -3.40 -1.64 7.65
CA GLY A 12 -3.47 -0.96 6.37
C GLY A 12 -4.73 -1.31 5.58
N ASP A 13 -5.07 -0.47 4.60
CA ASP A 13 -6.19 -0.70 3.69
C ASP A 13 -5.65 -1.05 2.30
N VAL A 14 -6.18 -2.10 1.68
CA VAL A 14 -5.89 -2.39 0.26
C VAL A 14 -6.56 -1.30 -0.58
N VAL A 15 -5.74 -0.45 -1.20
CA VAL A 15 -6.21 0.69 -2.01
C VAL A 15 -6.20 0.39 -3.51
N PHE A 16 -5.45 -0.62 -3.93
CA PHE A 16 -5.44 -1.07 -5.32
C PHE A 16 -5.21 -2.57 -5.40
N GLN A 17 -5.89 -3.20 -6.34
CA GLN A 17 -5.77 -4.61 -6.59
C GLN A 17 -5.95 -4.90 -8.07
N LYS A 18 -4.97 -5.56 -8.70
CA LYS A 18 -5.05 -5.95 -10.12
C LYS A 18 -4.52 -7.36 -10.34
N ARG A 19 -5.28 -8.16 -11.08
CA ARG A 19 -4.81 -9.46 -11.57
C ARG A 19 -3.85 -9.23 -12.73
N THR A 20 -2.64 -9.77 -12.64
CA THR A 20 -1.58 -9.60 -13.65
C THR A 20 -1.30 -10.88 -14.45
N SER A 21 -1.96 -12.00 -14.11
CA SER A 21 -1.87 -13.25 -14.85
C SER A 21 -3.16 -14.04 -14.80
N LEU A 22 -3.43 -14.80 -15.86
CA LEU A 22 -4.57 -15.70 -16.00
C LEU A 22 -4.60 -16.81 -14.95
N VAL A 23 -3.44 -17.16 -14.38
CA VAL A 23 -3.35 -18.29 -13.46
C VAL A 23 -3.27 -17.80 -12.02
N PHE A 24 -2.26 -17.01 -11.59
CA PHE A 24 -2.13 -16.73 -10.13
C PHE A 24 -1.50 -15.40 -9.68
N LYS A 25 -0.99 -14.54 -10.57
CA LYS A 25 -0.35 -13.29 -10.11
C LYS A 25 -1.37 -12.19 -9.86
N LYS A 26 -1.26 -11.59 -8.67
CA LYS A 26 -2.08 -10.47 -8.22
C LYS A 26 -1.14 -9.40 -7.67
N LEU A 27 -1.32 -8.16 -8.12
CA LEU A 27 -0.67 -6.97 -7.57
C LEU A 27 -1.62 -6.35 -6.54
N GLN A 28 -1.11 -6.12 -5.34
CA GLN A 28 -1.82 -5.46 -4.26
C GLN A 28 -1.05 -4.21 -3.85
N VAL A 29 -1.75 -3.11 -3.59
CA VAL A 29 -1.18 -1.91 -2.97
C VAL A 29 -1.94 -1.66 -1.68
N VAL A 30 -1.21 -1.66 -0.58
CA VAL A 30 -1.74 -1.38 0.76
C VAL A 30 -1.28 0.00 1.20
N ARG A 31 -2.20 0.77 1.77
CA ARG A 31 -1.92 2.09 2.33
C ARG A 31 -2.04 2.06 3.85
N PHE A 32 -1.05 2.63 4.51
CA PHE A 32 -1.00 2.83 5.95
C PHE A 32 -0.90 4.33 6.24
N TYR A 33 -1.32 4.74 7.43
CA TYR A 33 -1.06 6.07 7.95
C TYR A 33 -0.11 5.98 9.14
N ASP A 34 1.02 6.62 9.00
CA ASP A 34 1.96 6.84 10.09
C ASP A 34 1.60 8.16 10.77
N SER A 35 0.91 8.07 11.90
CA SER A 35 0.52 9.25 12.70
C SER A 35 1.71 9.97 13.32
N LYS A 36 2.80 9.25 13.64
CA LYS A 36 4.02 9.84 14.22
C LYS A 36 4.76 10.71 13.21
N ARG A 37 4.74 10.31 11.94
CA ARG A 37 5.41 11.03 10.84
C ARG A 37 4.46 11.83 9.96
N ASN A 38 3.16 11.83 10.29
CA ASN A 38 2.09 12.42 9.49
C ASN A 38 2.22 12.12 7.99
N ALA A 39 2.34 10.83 7.66
CA ALA A 39 2.64 10.37 6.30
C ALA A 39 1.75 9.18 5.90
N LEU A 40 1.44 9.09 4.61
CA LEU A 40 0.81 7.92 4.00
C LEU A 40 1.90 7.02 3.42
N ILE A 41 1.94 5.79 3.89
CA ILE A 41 2.86 4.77 3.39
C ILE A 41 2.10 3.89 2.42
N TYR A 42 2.66 3.67 1.23
CA TYR A 42 2.16 2.78 0.21
C TYR A 42 3.12 1.61 0.05
N MET A 43 2.62 0.38 0.18
CA MET A 43 3.38 -0.84 -0.07
C MET A 43 2.73 -1.60 -1.21
N SER A 44 3.48 -1.83 -2.29
CA SER A 44 3.06 -2.70 -3.38
C SER A 44 3.76 -4.04 -3.27
N TYR A 45 2.99 -5.12 -3.40
CA TYR A 45 3.50 -6.49 -3.43
C TYR A 45 2.69 -7.36 -4.38
N SER A 46 3.30 -8.47 -4.80
CA SER A 46 2.63 -9.46 -5.64
C SER A 46 2.66 -10.85 -5.02
N ASP A 47 1.52 -11.53 -5.06
CA ASP A 47 1.40 -12.90 -4.58
C ASP A 47 2.16 -13.84 -5.53
N LYS A 48 3.22 -14.49 -5.04
CA LYS A 48 4.08 -15.42 -5.80
C LYS A 48 3.39 -16.77 -6.01
N VAL A 49 3.52 -17.35 -7.20
CA VAL A 49 3.30 -18.80 -7.43
C VAL A 49 4.45 -19.47 -8.21
N VAL A 50 5.32 -18.73 -8.92
CA VAL A 50 6.42 -19.33 -9.69
C VAL A 50 7.68 -18.44 -9.63
N ASP A 51 8.77 -19.03 -9.10
CA ASP A 51 10.22 -18.70 -9.00
C ASP A 51 10.85 -17.36 -9.45
N GLY A 52 10.11 -16.24 -9.53
CA GLY A 52 10.68 -14.92 -9.82
C GLY A 52 11.01 -14.10 -8.57
N SER A 53 11.97 -13.17 -8.62
CA SER A 53 12.22 -12.21 -7.53
C SER A 53 10.97 -11.34 -7.27
N PRO A 54 10.50 -11.19 -6.01
CA PRO A 54 9.35 -10.37 -5.70
C PRO A 54 9.68 -8.91 -5.99
N LYS A 55 8.90 -8.25 -6.85
CA LYS A 55 8.99 -6.80 -7.04
C LYS A 55 8.09 -6.15 -6.01
N ASN A 56 8.66 -5.81 -4.85
CA ASN A 56 8.00 -4.98 -3.85
C ASN A 56 8.50 -3.54 -3.98
N ALA A 57 7.62 -2.57 -3.81
CA ALA A 57 8.01 -1.17 -3.70
C ALA A 57 7.32 -0.52 -2.50
N ILE A 58 8.03 0.41 -1.86
CA ILE A 58 7.51 1.18 -0.73
C ILE A 58 7.71 2.66 -1.03
N SER A 59 6.66 3.45 -0.81
CA SER A 59 6.69 4.90 -0.95
C SER A 59 6.07 5.54 0.28
N ALA A 60 6.70 6.58 0.82
CA ALA A 60 6.17 7.39 1.92
C ALA A 60 5.86 8.80 1.41
N VAL A 61 4.59 9.21 1.54
CA VAL A 61 4.11 10.52 1.08
C VAL A 61 3.72 11.35 2.31
N PRO A 62 4.42 12.46 2.60
CA PRO A 62 4.06 13.31 3.73
C PRO A 62 2.70 13.99 3.50
N ILE A 63 1.90 14.12 4.55
CA ILE A 63 0.66 14.91 4.53
C ILE A 63 1.00 16.34 4.95
N MET A 64 1.33 17.16 3.96
CA MET A 64 1.62 18.58 4.14
C MET A 64 0.76 19.40 3.17
N PRO A 65 0.55 20.71 3.41
CA PRO A 65 -0.13 21.56 2.45
C PRO A 65 0.70 21.63 1.16
N TRP A 66 0.16 21.03 0.10
CA TRP A 66 0.68 21.15 -1.25
C TRP A 66 0.12 22.45 -1.81
N ASN A 67 0.89 23.53 -1.71
CA ASN A 67 0.49 24.81 -2.29
C ASN A 67 0.32 24.69 -3.81
N LYS A 68 -0.62 25.48 -4.34
CA LYS A 68 -0.94 25.60 -5.77
C LYS A 68 0.22 26.15 -6.58
#